data_AF-A0A1E3LGM7-F1
#
_entry.id   AF-A0A1E3LGM7-F1
#
_cell.length_a   1.000
_cell.length_b   1.000
_cell.length_c   1.000
_cell.angle_alpha   90.00
_cell.angle_beta   90.00
_cell.angle_gamma   90.00
#
_symmetry.space_group_name_H-M   'P 1'
#
loop_
_entity.id
_entity.type
_entity.pdbx_description
1 polymer ?
#
loop_
_entity_poly.entity_id
_entity_poly.type
_entity_poly.pdbx_seq_one_letter_code
_entity_poly.pdbx_strand_id
1 'polypeptide(L)'
;MLPQKKFGDGSVRPDRLVATALPTSGMTLPDGTAVKGNHFGPPQFVMPNAMGNEPHTDSHMHPTNYVQQGLMPRQMLTMMDEIGIRSTTMMKIPTSLQILEDNRQAINPSAFVREGGTSAVDGHDHGSDALHDCGLESYYVPKDIQAREMARNGGKPLSIDDFKKNPGLIDEIVQRGELYLDTAVNSHLASEIAKAGLTDAERSRLDPMITGMNLGDLRGGTKLLTELYHNKGTFTGIGEITVHKELVEDMYAGQRGQSNTQNRGNGLKGLTNLLEMAGVVGMPVVLHCDIDNLHAQIADAQHEHAPDRAPANFEGLRQLFSDPRLKDTNIIWAHGGGLGRFVQQGKQHLDLLTDLLAKCPNVFIDISWSEVAKQINNPETKAAWVEFLEKNSTRICFGSDTLAPASTEKWNETKKMYTEVLGQLSQPARENILNHTYENVISGARAKVRDFEEKVLTPAFYEKHLINPNAEQPLSAATVRAEAEAARVA
;
A
#
# COMPACT_ATOMS: atom_id res chain seq x y z
N MET A 1 18.06 5.19 -32.85
CA MET A 1 16.81 5.98 -32.77
C MET A 1 15.65 5.01 -32.80
N LEU A 2 14.71 5.13 -31.87
CA LEU A 2 13.53 4.26 -31.84
C LEU A 2 12.51 4.69 -32.90
N PRO A 3 11.67 3.77 -33.40
CA PRO A 3 10.58 4.15 -34.28
C PRO A 3 9.69 5.18 -33.58
N GLN A 4 9.42 6.29 -34.27
CA GLN A 4 8.55 7.36 -33.80
C GLN A 4 7.22 7.27 -34.54
N LYS A 5 6.11 7.36 -33.81
CA LYS A 5 4.76 7.42 -34.38
C LYS A 5 4.18 8.81 -34.25
N LYS A 6 3.55 9.26 -35.33
CA LYS A 6 2.88 10.56 -35.42
C LYS A 6 1.40 10.35 -35.14
N PHE A 7 0.86 11.06 -34.15
CA PHE A 7 -0.53 10.95 -33.71
C PHE A 7 -1.41 12.01 -34.38
N GLY A 8 -2.74 11.85 -34.29
CA GLY A 8 -3.73 12.74 -34.93
C GLY A 8 -3.70 14.19 -34.44
N ASP A 9 -3.03 14.45 -33.31
CA ASP A 9 -2.76 15.77 -32.75
C ASP A 9 -1.43 16.39 -33.25
N GLY A 10 -0.74 15.73 -34.18
CA GLY A 10 0.52 16.18 -34.76
C GLY A 10 1.77 15.87 -33.91
N SER A 11 1.61 15.34 -32.70
CA SER A 11 2.73 14.98 -31.84
C SER A 11 3.45 13.73 -32.33
N VAL A 12 4.77 13.69 -32.09
CA VAL A 12 5.66 12.57 -32.44
C VAL A 12 6.08 11.90 -31.14
N ARG A 13 5.74 10.62 -30.95
CA ARG A 13 6.00 9.90 -29.69
C ARG A 13 6.73 8.59 -30.00
N PRO A 14 7.63 8.10 -29.12
CA PRO A 14 8.25 6.80 -29.29
C PRO A 14 7.15 5.73 -29.43
N ASP A 15 7.19 4.96 -30.51
CA ASP A 15 6.09 4.08 -30.94
C ASP A 15 5.96 2.81 -30.08
N ARG A 16 6.96 2.50 -29.25
CA ARG A 16 6.97 1.29 -28.42
C ARG A 16 7.65 1.52 -27.08
N LEU A 17 6.92 1.19 -26.02
CA LEU A 17 7.50 0.84 -24.73
C LEU A 17 8.34 -0.42 -24.92
N VAL A 18 9.65 -0.31 -24.70
CA VAL A 18 10.58 -1.43 -24.71
C VAL A 18 10.96 -1.66 -23.26
N ALA A 19 10.24 -2.55 -22.58
CA ALA A 19 10.79 -3.17 -21.39
C ALA A 19 11.64 -4.34 -21.87
N THR A 20 12.92 -4.35 -21.51
CA THR A 20 13.79 -5.48 -21.85
C THR A 20 13.26 -6.70 -21.11
N ALA A 21 12.68 -7.64 -21.84
CA ALA A 21 12.38 -8.97 -21.31
C ALA A 21 13.71 -9.56 -20.83
N LEU A 22 13.80 -9.84 -19.55
CA LEU A 22 14.95 -10.54 -19.00
C LEU A 22 14.78 -12.05 -19.36
N PRO A 23 15.87 -12.81 -19.53
CA PRO A 23 15.78 -14.22 -19.92
C PRO A 23 15.19 -15.07 -18.78
N THR A 24 14.13 -15.82 -19.08
CA THR A 24 13.55 -16.83 -18.17
C THR A 24 13.79 -18.24 -18.70
N SER A 25 14.08 -19.20 -17.83
CA SER A 25 13.75 -20.60 -18.11
C SER A 25 12.35 -20.89 -17.54
N GLY A 26 11.59 -21.79 -18.16
CA GLY A 26 10.13 -21.87 -17.99
C GLY A 26 9.66 -22.03 -16.54
N MET A 27 8.73 -21.19 -16.08
CA MET A 27 7.99 -21.37 -14.84
C MET A 27 6.65 -22.06 -15.10
N THR A 28 6.23 -22.94 -14.18
CA THR A 28 4.93 -23.60 -14.24
C THR A 28 4.17 -23.42 -12.92
N LEU A 29 2.85 -23.23 -13.02
CA LEU A 29 1.92 -23.37 -11.90
C LEU A 29 1.80 -24.83 -11.44
N PRO A 30 1.15 -25.09 -10.29
CA PRO A 30 1.01 -26.44 -9.75
C PRO A 30 0.25 -27.40 -10.68
N ASP A 31 -0.63 -26.88 -11.55
CA ASP A 31 -1.37 -27.65 -12.55
C ASP A 31 -0.56 -27.91 -13.84
N GLY A 32 0.71 -27.50 -13.87
CA GLY A 32 1.60 -27.61 -15.05
C GLY A 32 1.44 -26.48 -16.05
N THR A 33 0.56 -25.51 -15.82
CA THR A 33 0.37 -24.36 -16.72
C THR A 33 1.65 -23.52 -16.78
N ALA A 34 2.20 -23.33 -17.98
CA ALA A 34 3.35 -22.46 -18.18
C ALA A 34 2.97 -20.99 -17.95
N VAL A 35 3.80 -20.25 -17.22
CA VAL A 35 3.56 -18.84 -16.88
C VAL A 35 4.63 -17.95 -17.48
N LYS A 36 4.18 -16.84 -18.10
CA LYS A 36 5.03 -15.70 -18.39
C LYS A 36 5.08 -14.78 -17.17
N GLY A 37 6.19 -14.81 -16.43
CA GLY A 37 6.35 -13.93 -15.28
C GLY A 37 6.45 -12.46 -15.65
N ASN A 38 6.14 -11.57 -14.71
CA ASN A 38 6.46 -10.15 -14.78
C ASN A 38 7.98 -9.99 -14.70
N HIS A 39 8.67 -10.27 -15.80
CA HIS A 39 10.10 -10.47 -15.90
C HIS A 39 10.69 -9.44 -16.88
N PHE A 40 10.55 -8.17 -16.49
CA PHE A 40 10.94 -7.03 -17.30
C PHE A 40 11.81 -6.07 -16.49
N GLY A 41 12.83 -5.52 -17.14
CA GLY A 41 13.53 -4.35 -16.61
C GLY A 41 12.62 -3.11 -16.53
N PRO A 42 13.10 -2.00 -15.96
CA PRO A 42 12.37 -0.74 -15.94
C PRO A 42 11.96 -0.33 -17.37
N PRO A 43 10.72 0.14 -17.58
CA PRO A 43 10.28 0.58 -18.91
C PRO A 43 11.09 1.80 -19.38
N GLN A 44 11.77 1.69 -20.53
CA GLN A 44 12.68 2.73 -21.03
C GLN A 44 11.99 3.86 -21.82
N PHE A 45 10.70 3.73 -22.15
CA PHE A 45 9.93 4.77 -22.84
C PHE A 45 8.60 5.00 -22.16
N VAL A 46 8.23 6.28 -21.99
CA VAL A 46 6.92 6.67 -21.49
C VAL A 46 6.23 7.57 -22.49
N MET A 47 4.92 7.43 -22.42
CA MET A 47 3.84 7.66 -23.36
C MET A 47 3.66 9.10 -23.87
N PRO A 48 2.71 9.29 -24.82
CA PRO A 48 1.82 10.43 -24.73
C PRO A 48 1.44 10.72 -23.29
N ASN A 49 1.72 11.91 -22.80
CA ASN A 49 1.04 12.39 -21.63
C ASN A 49 0.11 13.49 -22.12
N ALA A 50 -1.18 13.15 -22.19
CA ALA A 50 -2.19 14.02 -22.79
C ALA A 50 -2.35 15.33 -21.99
N MET A 51 -2.00 15.30 -20.69
CA MET A 51 -2.11 16.44 -19.78
C MET A 51 -0.82 17.25 -19.58
N GLY A 52 0.30 16.92 -20.24
CA GLY A 52 1.55 17.68 -20.07
C GLY A 52 2.26 17.47 -18.71
N ASN A 53 1.82 16.52 -17.88
CA ASN A 53 2.48 16.12 -16.62
C ASN A 53 3.91 15.55 -16.79
N GLU A 54 4.83 15.90 -15.90
CA GLU A 54 6.14 15.23 -15.83
C GLU A 54 5.95 13.70 -15.61
N PRO A 55 6.56 12.83 -16.43
CA PRO A 55 6.42 11.39 -16.23
C PRO A 55 6.97 10.92 -14.87
N HIS A 56 6.23 10.07 -14.18
CA HIS A 56 6.52 9.66 -12.81
C HIS A 56 6.03 8.24 -12.53
N THR A 57 6.51 7.60 -11.47
CA THR A 57 6.00 6.33 -10.92
C THR A 57 5.07 6.59 -9.75
N ASP A 58 4.20 5.64 -9.44
CA ASP A 58 3.33 5.69 -8.26
C ASP A 58 3.63 4.49 -7.33
N SER A 59 4.34 4.74 -6.22
CA SER A 59 4.69 3.70 -5.25
C SER A 59 3.51 3.23 -4.41
N HIS A 60 2.38 3.94 -4.45
CA HIS A 60 1.28 3.74 -3.51
C HIS A 60 -0.07 3.92 -4.22
N MET A 61 -0.64 2.84 -4.76
CA MET A 61 -1.93 2.90 -5.44
C MET A 61 -2.82 1.71 -5.07
N HIS A 62 -4.08 2.03 -4.74
CA HIS A 62 -5.11 1.04 -4.42
C HIS A 62 -6.13 0.92 -5.55
N PRO A 63 -6.13 -0.18 -6.33
CA PRO A 63 -7.03 -0.34 -7.46
C PRO A 63 -8.49 -0.55 -7.02
N THR A 64 -8.72 -1.01 -5.80
CA THR A 64 -10.04 -1.30 -5.26
C THR A 64 -10.28 -0.57 -3.94
N ASN A 65 -11.52 -0.18 -3.73
CA ASN A 65 -12.00 0.34 -2.46
C ASN A 65 -12.08 -0.76 -1.39
N TYR A 66 -12.46 -0.38 -0.19
CA TYR A 66 -12.60 -1.27 0.96
C TYR A 66 -13.72 -2.32 0.86
N VAL A 67 -14.58 -2.27 -0.17
CA VAL A 67 -15.53 -3.34 -0.50
C VAL A 67 -15.07 -4.14 -1.72
N GLN A 68 -13.78 -4.06 -2.06
CA GLN A 68 -13.11 -4.79 -3.12
C GLN A 68 -13.60 -4.47 -4.54
N GLN A 69 -14.20 -3.30 -4.74
CA GLN A 69 -14.65 -2.81 -6.04
C GLN A 69 -13.75 -1.69 -6.56
N GLY A 70 -13.45 -1.68 -7.86
CA GLY A 70 -12.65 -0.61 -8.44
C GLY A 70 -12.16 -0.92 -9.84
N LEU A 71 -10.94 -0.49 -10.13
CA LEU A 71 -10.36 -0.47 -11.47
C LEU A 71 -9.78 -1.84 -11.85
N MET A 72 -10.13 -2.28 -13.06
CA MET A 72 -9.45 -3.41 -13.71
C MET A 72 -8.08 -2.96 -14.28
N PRO A 73 -7.10 -3.87 -14.44
CA PRO A 73 -5.75 -3.52 -14.91
C PRO A 73 -5.72 -2.70 -16.21
N ARG A 74 -6.61 -3.00 -17.17
CA ARG A 74 -6.70 -2.24 -18.43
C ARG A 74 -7.18 -0.80 -18.23
N GLN A 75 -8.13 -0.57 -17.33
CA GLN A 75 -8.62 0.77 -17.02
C GLN A 75 -7.51 1.59 -16.36
N MET A 76 -6.76 0.97 -15.44
CA MET A 76 -5.61 1.61 -14.82
C MET A 76 -4.59 2.06 -15.86
N LEU A 77 -4.20 1.19 -16.79
CA LEU A 77 -3.22 1.51 -17.84
C LEU A 77 -3.66 2.70 -18.70
N THR A 78 -4.94 2.76 -19.10
CA THR A 78 -5.50 3.91 -19.81
C THR A 78 -5.35 5.20 -19.00
N MET A 79 -5.73 5.17 -17.72
CA MET A 79 -5.62 6.33 -16.84
C MET A 79 -4.17 6.76 -16.63
N MET A 80 -3.25 5.80 -16.45
CA MET A 80 -1.81 6.03 -16.33
C MET A 80 -1.24 6.76 -17.55
N ASP A 81 -1.71 6.42 -18.76
CA ASP A 81 -1.27 7.07 -19.99
C ASP A 81 -1.66 8.55 -20.03
N GLU A 82 -2.90 8.87 -19.65
CA GLU A 82 -3.38 10.25 -19.63
C GLU A 82 -2.59 11.14 -18.67
N ILE A 83 -2.18 10.59 -17.52
CA ILE A 83 -1.56 11.36 -16.43
C ILE A 83 -0.04 11.23 -16.36
N GLY A 84 0.55 10.41 -17.23
CA GLY A 84 2.00 10.22 -17.31
C GLY A 84 2.59 9.32 -16.22
N ILE A 85 1.83 8.33 -15.72
CA ILE A 85 2.37 7.30 -14.81
C ILE A 85 3.11 6.24 -15.64
N ARG A 86 4.39 6.02 -15.33
CA ARG A 86 5.26 5.03 -15.97
C ARG A 86 4.93 3.63 -15.50
N SER A 87 4.97 3.47 -14.17
CA SER A 87 4.71 2.23 -13.44
C SER A 87 3.99 2.54 -12.14
N THR A 88 3.20 1.59 -11.66
CA THR A 88 2.47 1.72 -10.38
C THR A 88 2.44 0.40 -9.63
N THR A 89 2.45 0.48 -8.30
CA THR A 89 2.02 -0.66 -7.48
C THR A 89 0.53 -0.91 -7.68
N MET A 90 0.09 -2.14 -7.41
CA MET A 90 -1.33 -2.49 -7.30
C MET A 90 -1.55 -3.16 -5.95
N MET A 91 -2.09 -2.41 -5.00
CA MET A 91 -2.24 -2.84 -3.61
C MET A 91 -3.73 -2.92 -3.28
N LYS A 92 -4.39 -4.08 -3.43
CA LYS A 92 -5.81 -4.18 -3.02
C LYS A 92 -5.89 -4.03 -1.51
N ILE A 93 -6.79 -3.19 -1.00
CA ILE A 93 -6.93 -3.04 0.45
C ILE A 93 -7.40 -4.39 1.03
N PRO A 94 -6.64 -5.01 1.96
CA PRO A 94 -6.99 -6.32 2.50
C PRO A 94 -8.01 -6.21 3.64
N THR A 95 -8.20 -5.01 4.19
CA THR A 95 -9.18 -4.75 5.24
C THR A 95 -10.50 -4.34 4.62
N SER A 96 -11.56 -5.03 4.96
CA SER A 96 -12.90 -4.68 4.57
C SER A 96 -13.66 -4.26 5.82
N LEU A 97 -14.29 -3.08 5.77
CA LEU A 97 -15.06 -2.54 6.89
C LEU A 97 -16.54 -2.71 6.59
N GLN A 98 -17.27 -3.21 7.58
CA GLN A 98 -18.71 -3.16 7.61
C GLN A 98 -19.14 -2.16 8.68
N ILE A 99 -19.74 -1.05 8.25
CA ILE A 99 -20.39 -0.13 9.18
C ILE A 99 -21.75 -0.70 9.53
N LEU A 100 -21.99 -0.90 10.82
CA LEU A 100 -23.29 -1.19 11.37
C LEU A 100 -24.12 0.11 11.27
N GLU A 101 -24.91 0.22 10.20
CA GLU A 101 -26.03 1.17 10.20
C GLU A 101 -26.99 0.77 11.32
N ASP A 102 -27.57 1.76 11.99
CA ASP A 102 -28.38 1.65 13.21
C ASP A 102 -29.64 0.79 12.95
N ASN A 103 -29.48 -0.53 12.85
CA ASN A 103 -30.57 -1.50 12.81
C ASN A 103 -31.05 -1.72 14.25
N ARG A 104 -31.77 -0.71 14.77
CA ARG A 104 -32.80 -0.93 15.80
C ARG A 104 -34.01 -1.71 15.27
N GLN A 105 -33.81 -2.55 14.24
CA GLN A 105 -34.57 -3.76 14.05
C GLN A 105 -33.60 -4.94 14.15
N ALA A 106 -33.74 -5.65 15.27
CA ALA A 106 -33.11 -6.92 15.53
C ALA A 106 -33.06 -7.78 14.25
N ILE A 107 -31.90 -8.35 13.99
CA ILE A 107 -31.79 -9.59 13.22
C ILE A 107 -32.69 -10.60 13.94
N ASN A 108 -33.93 -10.72 13.47
CA ASN A 108 -34.82 -11.78 13.90
C ASN A 108 -34.45 -13.00 13.04
N PRO A 109 -33.86 -14.06 13.61
CA PRO A 109 -33.38 -15.22 12.83
C PRO A 109 -34.51 -15.98 12.12
N SER A 110 -35.77 -15.57 12.29
CA SER A 110 -36.94 -16.18 11.69
C SER A 110 -37.40 -15.55 10.37
N ALA A 111 -36.74 -14.50 9.85
CA ALA A 111 -37.14 -13.85 8.59
C ALA A 111 -36.70 -14.58 7.31
N PHE A 112 -35.89 -15.65 7.40
CA PHE A 112 -35.49 -16.47 6.26
C PHE A 112 -36.52 -17.55 5.92
N VAL A 113 -37.79 -17.19 5.71
CA VAL A 113 -38.79 -18.11 5.12
C VAL A 113 -39.78 -17.33 4.22
N ARG A 114 -39.69 -17.61 2.91
CA ARG A 114 -40.70 -17.43 1.83
C ARG A 114 -40.98 -15.99 1.40
N GLU A 115 -41.30 -15.66 0.14
CA GLU A 115 -41.67 -16.41 -1.06
C GLU A 115 -41.45 -15.49 -2.29
N GLY A 116 -41.40 -16.05 -3.50
CA GLY A 116 -41.10 -15.34 -4.73
C GLY A 116 -42.08 -14.21 -5.11
N GLY A 117 -41.57 -13.25 -5.89
CA GLY A 117 -42.36 -12.18 -6.49
C GLY A 117 -41.56 -11.42 -7.54
N THR A 118 -42.11 -11.35 -8.74
CA THR A 118 -41.56 -10.78 -9.99
C THR A 118 -41.67 -9.25 -10.06
N SER A 119 -40.87 -8.65 -10.96
CA SER A 119 -41.06 -7.32 -11.61
C SER A 119 -40.75 -6.09 -10.71
N ALA A 120 -40.34 -4.92 -11.18
CA ALA A 120 -40.10 -4.36 -12.50
C ALA A 120 -39.08 -3.19 -12.34
N VAL A 121 -38.45 -2.83 -13.44
CA VAL A 121 -37.71 -1.58 -13.64
C VAL A 121 -38.73 -0.47 -13.85
N ASP A 122 -38.66 0.64 -13.11
CA ASP A 122 -39.03 1.99 -13.59
C ASP A 122 -38.80 3.07 -12.54
N GLY A 123 -38.39 4.26 -13.00
CA GLY A 123 -38.69 5.54 -12.34
C GLY A 123 -37.49 6.36 -11.88
N HIS A 124 -36.92 7.15 -12.79
CA HIS A 124 -36.12 8.34 -12.47
C HIS A 124 -36.95 9.33 -11.62
N ASP A 125 -36.39 9.78 -10.50
CA ASP A 125 -36.82 11.01 -9.84
C ASP A 125 -35.61 11.93 -9.63
N HIS A 126 -35.74 13.16 -10.14
CA HIS A 126 -34.73 14.20 -10.08
C HIS A 126 -34.97 15.03 -8.82
N GLY A 127 -34.16 14.84 -7.80
CA GLY A 127 -34.20 15.67 -6.58
C GLY A 127 -33.04 15.43 -5.63
N SER A 128 -32.19 16.44 -5.49
CA SER A 128 -31.08 16.63 -4.53
C SER A 128 -29.65 16.28 -5.00
N ASP A 129 -29.02 17.27 -5.63
CA ASP A 129 -27.59 17.37 -5.97
C ASP A 129 -26.70 17.57 -4.72
N ALA A 130 -26.84 16.76 -3.66
CA ALA A 130 -26.06 16.92 -2.42
C ALA A 130 -25.44 15.62 -1.85
N LEU A 131 -25.51 14.50 -2.57
CA LEU A 131 -25.06 13.19 -2.05
C LEU A 131 -24.14 12.40 -3.00
N HIS A 132 -23.67 13.03 -4.08
CA HIS A 132 -22.86 12.36 -5.11
C HIS A 132 -21.35 12.58 -5.00
N ASP A 133 -20.88 13.05 -3.84
CA ASP A 133 -19.46 13.13 -3.55
C ASP A 133 -19.05 11.88 -2.75
N CYS A 134 -18.67 10.83 -3.48
CA CYS A 134 -18.03 9.65 -2.92
C CYS A 134 -16.61 10.01 -2.45
N GLY A 135 -16.52 10.90 -1.46
CA GLY A 135 -15.32 11.19 -0.70
C GLY A 135 -15.04 10.03 0.24
N LEU A 136 -14.25 9.07 -0.22
CA LEU A 136 -13.66 7.98 0.57
C LEU A 136 -12.75 8.47 1.71
N GLU A 137 -12.62 9.78 1.93
CA GLU A 137 -11.71 10.39 2.89
C GLU A 137 -11.95 9.90 4.33
N SER A 138 -13.17 9.49 4.68
CA SER A 138 -13.52 9.03 6.05
C SER A 138 -14.17 7.64 6.05
N TYR A 139 -13.65 6.69 5.27
CA TYR A 139 -14.32 5.38 5.13
C TYR A 139 -14.53 4.63 6.46
N TYR A 140 -13.65 4.82 7.46
CA TYR A 140 -13.80 4.26 8.80
C TYR A 140 -14.63 5.12 9.77
N VAL A 141 -15.17 6.25 9.32
CA VAL A 141 -16.09 7.09 10.09
C VAL A 141 -17.51 6.87 9.54
N PRO A 142 -18.47 6.40 10.35
CA PRO A 142 -19.87 6.30 9.94
C PRO A 142 -20.39 7.60 9.33
N LYS A 143 -21.08 7.51 8.18
CA LYS A 143 -21.50 8.68 7.39
C LYS A 143 -22.32 9.69 8.17
N ASP A 144 -23.19 9.22 9.07
CA ASP A 144 -24.02 10.09 9.90
C ASP A 144 -23.21 10.81 10.99
N ILE A 145 -22.20 10.16 11.56
CA ILE A 145 -21.25 10.82 12.48
C ILE A 145 -20.45 11.87 11.71
N GLN A 146 -19.91 11.52 10.54
CA GLN A 146 -19.19 12.46 9.68
C GLN A 146 -20.07 13.67 9.34
N ALA A 147 -21.30 13.46 8.88
CA ALA A 147 -22.23 14.54 8.53
C ALA A 147 -22.58 15.42 9.74
N ARG A 148 -22.79 14.81 10.92
CA ARG A 148 -23.07 15.51 12.17
C ARG A 148 -21.92 16.42 12.57
N GLU A 149 -20.69 15.91 12.59
CA GLU A 149 -19.52 16.71 12.96
C GLU A 149 -19.19 17.76 11.89
N MET A 150 -19.35 17.45 10.60
CA MET A 150 -19.24 18.44 9.53
C MET A 150 -20.24 19.60 9.72
N ALA A 151 -21.49 19.31 10.07
CA ALA A 151 -22.50 20.35 10.33
C ALA A 151 -22.12 21.25 11.53
N ARG A 152 -21.46 20.69 12.55
CA ARG A 152 -20.94 21.44 13.70
C ARG A 152 -19.71 22.28 13.37
N ASN A 153 -18.92 21.84 12.40
CA ASN A 153 -17.64 22.44 12.03
C ASN A 153 -17.71 23.34 10.78
N GLY A 154 -18.88 23.89 10.48
CA GLY A 154 -19.07 24.80 9.36
C GLY A 154 -18.82 24.14 7.99
N GLY A 155 -19.16 22.85 7.87
CA GLY A 155 -19.03 22.07 6.65
C GLY A 155 -17.66 21.42 6.44
N LYS A 156 -16.71 21.59 7.36
CA LYS A 156 -15.37 20.99 7.23
C LYS A 156 -15.38 19.51 7.63
N PRO A 157 -14.69 18.62 6.90
CA PRO A 157 -14.51 17.23 7.28
C PRO A 157 -13.92 17.08 8.69
N LEU A 158 -14.27 15.98 9.37
CA LEU A 158 -13.70 15.62 10.68
C LEU A 158 -12.17 15.71 10.68
N SER A 159 -11.61 16.21 11.78
CA SER A 159 -10.18 16.43 11.98
C SER A 159 -9.75 15.96 13.37
N ILE A 160 -8.43 15.91 13.62
CA ILE A 160 -7.90 15.59 14.95
C ILE A 160 -8.45 16.54 16.04
N ASP A 161 -8.73 17.80 15.71
CA ASP A 161 -9.21 18.78 16.69
C ASP A 161 -10.61 18.46 17.23
N ASP A 162 -11.39 17.69 16.47
CA ASP A 162 -12.71 17.23 16.90
C ASP A 162 -12.59 16.13 17.95
N PHE A 163 -11.64 15.22 17.78
CA PHE A 163 -11.30 14.22 18.78
C PHE A 163 -10.67 14.83 20.04
N LYS A 164 -9.85 15.88 19.90
CA LYS A 164 -9.31 16.62 21.08
C LYS A 164 -10.42 17.24 21.92
N LYS A 165 -11.44 17.82 21.26
CA LYS A 165 -12.61 18.42 21.93
C LYS A 165 -13.56 17.37 22.51
N ASN A 166 -13.72 16.23 21.82
CA ASN A 166 -14.59 15.14 22.23
C ASN A 166 -13.90 13.78 22.07
N PRO A 167 -13.08 13.35 23.04
CA PRO A 167 -12.37 12.07 22.95
C PRO A 167 -13.29 10.86 22.85
N GLY A 168 -14.51 10.94 23.41
CA GLY A 168 -15.51 9.88 23.33
C GLY A 168 -16.02 9.60 21.90
N LEU A 169 -15.68 10.46 20.93
CA LEU A 169 -15.98 10.22 19.52
C LEU A 169 -15.25 8.98 18.97
N ILE A 170 -14.09 8.62 19.53
CA ILE A 170 -13.37 7.39 19.14
C ILE A 170 -14.25 6.17 19.42
N ASP A 171 -14.71 6.03 20.67
CA ASP A 171 -15.55 4.90 21.08
C ASP A 171 -16.84 4.83 20.27
N GLU A 172 -17.46 5.99 20.00
CA GLU A 172 -18.69 6.07 19.20
C GLU A 172 -18.48 5.54 17.77
N ILE A 173 -17.36 5.88 17.14
CA ILE A 173 -17.02 5.42 15.79
C ILE A 173 -16.66 3.93 15.79
N VAL A 174 -15.78 3.52 16.70
CA VAL A 174 -15.24 2.15 16.77
C VAL A 174 -16.34 1.14 17.06
N GLN A 175 -17.30 1.45 17.95
CA GLN A 175 -18.42 0.57 18.28
C GLN A 175 -19.37 0.32 17.10
N ARG A 176 -19.26 1.09 16.01
CA ARG A 176 -20.13 1.00 14.83
C ARG A 176 -19.45 0.37 13.62
N GLY A 177 -18.17 0.04 13.72
CA GLY A 177 -17.41 -0.57 12.63
C GLY A 177 -16.93 -1.96 13.01
N GLU A 178 -17.24 -2.95 12.17
CA GLU A 178 -16.55 -4.23 12.20
C GLU A 178 -15.55 -4.29 11.05
N LEU A 179 -14.27 -4.46 11.40
CA LEU A 179 -13.17 -4.56 10.44
C LEU A 179 -12.71 -6.02 10.34
N TYR A 180 -12.69 -6.55 9.11
CA TYR A 180 -12.23 -7.91 8.83
C TYR A 180 -11.10 -7.91 7.82
N LEU A 181 -10.19 -8.88 7.96
CA LEU A 181 -9.10 -9.12 7.03
C LEU A 181 -9.53 -10.11 5.96
N ASP A 182 -9.64 -9.65 4.71
CA ASP A 182 -9.80 -10.49 3.53
C ASP A 182 -8.43 -10.89 2.97
N THR A 183 -8.05 -12.15 3.14
CA THR A 183 -6.81 -12.70 2.57
C THR A 183 -6.95 -13.14 1.11
N ALA A 184 -8.19 -13.29 0.61
CA ALA A 184 -8.44 -13.72 -0.76
C ALA A 184 -8.13 -12.63 -1.80
N VAL A 185 -7.96 -11.38 -1.37
CA VAL A 185 -7.59 -10.25 -2.23
C VAL A 185 -6.36 -10.53 -3.09
N ASN A 186 -5.40 -11.30 -2.57
CA ASN A 186 -4.18 -11.68 -3.30
C ASN A 186 -4.53 -12.53 -4.54
N SER A 187 -5.20 -13.67 -4.32
CA SER A 187 -5.61 -14.58 -5.39
C SER A 187 -6.59 -13.92 -6.38
N HIS A 188 -7.45 -13.01 -5.91
CA HIS A 188 -8.30 -12.21 -6.78
C HIS A 188 -7.49 -11.31 -7.72
N LEU A 189 -6.53 -10.54 -7.18
CA LEU A 189 -5.65 -9.68 -7.98
C LEU A 189 -4.87 -10.49 -9.03
N ALA A 190 -4.30 -11.62 -8.63
CA ALA A 190 -3.57 -12.50 -9.54
C ALA A 190 -4.45 -13.01 -10.68
N SER A 191 -5.67 -13.47 -10.37
CA SER A 191 -6.66 -13.88 -11.37
C SER A 191 -7.07 -12.73 -12.30
N GLU A 192 -7.31 -11.53 -11.77
CA GLU A 192 -7.67 -10.33 -12.56
C GLU A 192 -6.56 -9.98 -13.56
N ILE A 193 -5.30 -10.01 -13.15
CA ILE A 193 -4.14 -9.76 -14.02
C ILE A 193 -4.01 -10.85 -15.09
N ALA A 194 -4.12 -12.12 -14.70
CA ALA A 194 -4.02 -13.25 -15.63
C ALA A 194 -5.10 -13.16 -16.73
N LYS A 195 -6.32 -12.74 -16.37
CA LYS A 195 -7.47 -12.64 -17.28
C LYS A 195 -7.55 -11.32 -18.05
N ALA A 196 -6.79 -10.30 -17.68
CA ALA A 196 -6.82 -8.99 -18.33
C ALA A 196 -6.27 -9.00 -19.78
N GLY A 197 -5.59 -10.08 -20.19
CA GLY A 197 -5.05 -10.22 -21.55
C GLY A 197 -3.99 -9.16 -21.89
N LEU A 198 -3.20 -8.75 -20.90
CA LEU A 198 -2.17 -7.72 -21.04
C LEU A 198 -1.01 -8.21 -21.92
N THR A 199 -0.52 -7.31 -22.78
CA THR A 199 0.76 -7.47 -23.47
C THR A 199 1.93 -7.38 -22.48
N ASP A 200 3.11 -7.84 -22.89
CA ASP A 200 4.34 -7.77 -22.09
C ASP A 200 4.68 -6.31 -21.72
N ALA A 201 4.49 -5.39 -22.66
CA ALA A 201 4.68 -3.95 -22.42
C ALA A 201 3.72 -3.41 -21.35
N GLU A 202 2.42 -3.73 -21.44
CA GLU A 202 1.43 -3.34 -20.43
C GLU A 202 1.74 -3.94 -19.05
N ARG A 203 2.07 -5.25 -19.01
CA ARG A 203 2.39 -5.96 -17.77
C ARG A 203 3.61 -5.36 -17.06
N SER A 204 4.62 -4.93 -17.80
CA SER A 204 5.85 -4.33 -17.25
C SER A 204 5.65 -3.01 -16.49
N ARG A 205 4.44 -2.42 -16.54
CA ARG A 205 4.10 -1.16 -15.86
C ARG A 205 3.34 -1.39 -14.55
N LEU A 206 2.97 -2.62 -14.26
CA LEU A 206 2.19 -2.96 -13.08
C LEU A 206 3.07 -3.76 -12.12
N ASP A 207 3.06 -3.37 -10.85
CA ASP A 207 3.71 -4.08 -9.76
C ASP A 207 2.65 -4.58 -8.77
N PRO A 208 2.05 -5.76 -9.01
CA PRO A 208 1.08 -6.36 -8.10
C PRO A 208 1.74 -6.68 -6.76
N MET A 209 1.06 -6.35 -5.67
CA MET A 209 1.59 -6.53 -4.32
C MET A 209 0.67 -7.43 -3.49
N ILE A 210 1.28 -8.22 -2.59
CA ILE A 210 0.56 -9.06 -1.63
C ILE A 210 0.16 -8.20 -0.43
N THR A 211 -1.14 -8.07 -0.17
CA THR A 211 -1.68 -7.28 0.94
C THR A 211 -2.41 -8.13 1.99
N GLY A 212 -3.09 -9.19 1.54
CA GLY A 212 -3.94 -10.04 2.36
C GLY A 212 -3.14 -10.98 3.26
N MET A 213 -2.48 -10.46 4.30
CA MET A 213 -1.62 -11.23 5.21
C MET A 213 -1.97 -10.97 6.67
N ASN A 214 -2.00 -12.04 7.48
CA ASN A 214 -2.17 -11.92 8.93
C ASN A 214 -0.81 -11.65 9.59
N LEU A 215 -0.60 -10.43 10.08
CA LEU A 215 0.72 -9.94 10.48
C LEU A 215 1.23 -10.51 11.82
N GLY A 216 0.34 -11.03 12.65
CA GLY A 216 0.70 -11.71 13.90
C GLY A 216 1.00 -13.20 13.74
N ASP A 217 0.74 -13.82 12.59
CA ASP A 217 0.96 -15.25 12.37
C ASP A 217 2.46 -15.57 12.26
N LEU A 218 2.96 -16.44 13.15
CA LEU A 218 4.35 -16.90 13.13
C LEU A 218 4.72 -17.67 11.86
N ARG A 219 3.73 -18.17 11.11
CA ARG A 219 3.87 -18.85 9.81
C ARG A 219 3.76 -17.88 8.62
N GLY A 220 3.79 -16.57 8.84
CA GLY A 220 3.68 -15.56 7.78
C GLY A 220 4.61 -15.83 6.59
N GLY A 221 5.86 -16.23 6.86
CA GLY A 221 6.81 -16.62 5.81
C GLY A 221 6.36 -17.85 5.00
N THR A 222 5.86 -18.91 5.65
CA THR A 222 5.32 -20.09 4.94
C THR A 222 4.12 -19.71 4.07
N LYS A 223 3.20 -18.90 4.61
CA LYS A 223 2.02 -18.41 3.87
C LYS A 223 2.40 -17.58 2.65
N LEU A 224 3.41 -16.71 2.77
CA LEU A 224 3.96 -15.95 1.65
C LEU A 224 4.46 -16.88 0.53
N LEU A 225 5.24 -17.90 0.88
CA LEU A 225 5.77 -18.84 -0.11
C LEU A 225 4.66 -19.68 -0.77
N THR A 226 3.62 -20.06 -0.03
CA THR A 226 2.44 -20.72 -0.59
C THR A 226 1.72 -19.79 -1.58
N GLU A 227 1.50 -18.52 -1.23
CA GLU A 227 0.87 -17.53 -2.13
C GLU A 227 1.66 -17.38 -3.44
N LEU A 228 2.98 -17.25 -3.34
CA LEU A 228 3.87 -17.15 -4.49
C LEU A 228 3.87 -18.43 -5.34
N TYR A 229 3.80 -19.61 -4.73
CA TYR A 229 3.80 -20.88 -5.47
C TYR A 229 2.55 -21.04 -6.33
N HIS A 230 1.39 -20.60 -5.83
CA HIS A 230 0.12 -20.65 -6.57
C HIS A 230 -0.06 -19.51 -7.58
N ASN A 231 0.69 -18.42 -7.43
CA ASN A 231 0.55 -17.21 -8.26
C ASN A 231 1.88 -16.75 -8.87
N LYS A 232 2.76 -17.71 -9.21
CA LYS A 232 4.10 -17.44 -9.75
C LYS A 232 4.08 -16.41 -10.86
N GLY A 233 5.08 -15.55 -10.89
CA GLY A 233 5.22 -14.55 -11.94
C GLY A 233 4.35 -13.30 -11.75
N THR A 234 3.50 -13.24 -10.72
CA THR A 234 2.54 -12.14 -10.51
C THR A 234 3.10 -11.05 -9.60
N PHE A 235 3.40 -11.40 -8.35
CA PHE A 235 3.64 -10.40 -7.29
C PHE A 235 5.08 -9.89 -7.26
N THR A 236 5.27 -8.58 -7.18
CA THR A 236 6.59 -7.93 -7.08
C THR A 236 7.03 -7.74 -5.64
N GLY A 237 6.09 -7.46 -4.72
CA GLY A 237 6.39 -7.17 -3.34
C GLY A 237 5.21 -7.41 -2.41
N ILE A 238 5.35 -7.00 -1.16
CA ILE A 238 4.31 -7.04 -0.13
C ILE A 238 3.87 -5.60 0.14
N GLY A 239 2.58 -5.39 0.30
CA GLY A 239 2.05 -4.15 0.81
C GLY A 239 0.95 -3.55 -0.05
N GLU A 240 0.22 -2.55 0.44
CA GLU A 240 0.35 -2.04 1.81
C GLU A 240 -0.12 -3.07 2.85
N ILE A 241 0.72 -3.29 3.88
CA ILE A 241 0.33 -3.98 5.10
C ILE A 241 0.28 -2.97 6.24
N THR A 242 -0.81 -2.99 7.00
CA THR A 242 -1.08 -1.99 8.05
C THR A 242 -0.87 -2.60 9.43
N VAL A 243 -0.08 -1.95 10.30
CA VAL A 243 0.14 -2.37 11.70
C VAL A 243 -0.70 -1.52 12.65
N HIS A 244 -0.37 -0.22 12.73
CA HIS A 244 -1.10 0.77 13.51
C HIS A 244 -1.58 1.88 12.58
N LYS A 245 -2.85 2.25 12.66
CA LYS A 245 -3.45 3.28 11.83
C LYS A 245 -4.65 3.87 12.57
N GLU A 246 -4.53 5.07 13.10
CA GLU A 246 -5.63 5.88 13.64
C GLU A 246 -6.73 5.05 14.36
N LEU A 247 -7.99 5.18 13.91
CA LEU A 247 -9.15 4.45 14.43
C LEU A 247 -9.14 2.95 14.04
N VAL A 248 -8.38 2.57 13.01
CA VAL A 248 -8.23 1.17 12.60
C VAL A 248 -7.48 0.37 13.65
N GLU A 249 -6.53 0.99 14.36
CA GLU A 249 -5.86 0.38 15.52
C GLU A 249 -6.88 -0.04 16.58
N ASP A 250 -7.82 0.84 16.92
CA ASP A 250 -8.87 0.56 17.90
C ASP A 250 -9.87 -0.50 17.41
N MET A 251 -10.21 -0.52 16.12
CA MET A 251 -11.09 -1.54 15.53
C MET A 251 -10.46 -2.95 15.55
N TYR A 252 -9.12 -3.04 15.53
CA TYR A 252 -8.38 -4.28 15.70
C TYR A 252 -7.96 -4.57 17.15
N ALA A 253 -8.22 -3.66 18.09
CA ALA A 253 -7.76 -3.80 19.46
C ALA A 253 -8.29 -5.11 20.09
N GLY A 254 -7.38 -5.90 20.66
CA GLY A 254 -7.71 -7.20 21.25
C GLY A 254 -7.94 -8.35 20.25
N GLN A 255 -7.92 -8.10 18.93
CA GLN A 255 -8.00 -9.16 17.95
C GLN A 255 -6.71 -9.99 17.90
N ARG A 256 -6.84 -11.32 18.05
CA ARG A 256 -5.71 -12.25 17.97
C ARG A 256 -5.24 -12.33 16.50
N GLY A 257 -3.95 -12.08 16.27
CA GLY A 257 -3.32 -12.24 14.95
C GLY A 257 -2.94 -10.94 14.25
N GLN A 258 -3.12 -9.77 14.87
CA GLN A 258 -2.51 -8.54 14.38
C GLN A 258 -1.13 -8.31 15.01
N SER A 259 -0.21 -7.71 14.26
CA SER A 259 1.10 -7.31 14.81
C SER A 259 0.97 -6.01 15.59
N ASN A 260 1.87 -5.76 16.55
CA ASN A 260 1.81 -4.57 17.39
C ASN A 260 3.24 -4.16 17.82
N THR A 261 3.57 -2.88 17.69
CA THR A 261 4.88 -2.28 18.02
C THR A 261 5.08 -1.98 19.51
N GLN A 262 4.01 -1.86 20.30
CA GLN A 262 4.02 -1.42 21.70
C GLN A 262 4.09 -2.59 22.70
N ASN A 263 3.73 -3.80 22.29
CA ASN A 263 3.76 -4.97 23.17
C ASN A 263 5.21 -5.42 23.43
N ARG A 264 5.68 -5.23 24.68
CA ARG A 264 6.95 -5.79 25.19
C ARG A 264 6.85 -7.33 25.24
N GLY A 265 7.08 -7.99 24.11
CA GLY A 265 6.95 -9.45 23.94
C GLY A 265 7.03 -9.87 22.47
N ASN A 266 6.26 -10.90 22.09
CA ASN A 266 6.27 -11.48 20.74
C ASN A 266 5.44 -10.68 19.69
N GLY A 267 4.98 -9.45 19.99
CA GLY A 267 4.02 -8.70 19.16
C GLY A 267 4.50 -8.40 17.73
N LEU A 268 5.80 -8.23 17.55
CA LEU A 268 6.45 -8.04 16.24
C LEU A 268 6.99 -9.34 15.64
N LYS A 269 6.93 -10.48 16.34
CA LYS A 269 7.61 -11.72 15.91
C LYS A 269 7.03 -12.26 14.60
N GLY A 270 5.70 -12.29 14.47
CA GLY A 270 5.03 -12.70 13.23
C GLY A 270 5.43 -11.82 12.05
N LEU A 271 5.32 -10.50 12.23
CA LEU A 271 5.73 -9.52 11.23
C LEU A 271 7.20 -9.66 10.87
N THR A 272 8.09 -9.79 11.85
CA THR A 272 9.53 -9.93 11.57
C THR A 272 9.83 -11.22 10.79
N ASN A 273 9.14 -12.33 11.09
CA ASN A 273 9.29 -13.57 10.30
C ASN A 273 8.83 -13.38 8.85
N LEU A 274 7.74 -12.65 8.62
CA LEU A 274 7.25 -12.32 7.28
C LEU A 274 8.25 -11.43 6.53
N LEU A 275 8.71 -10.35 7.16
CA LEU A 275 9.65 -9.41 6.55
C LEU A 275 11.01 -10.07 6.28
N GLU A 276 11.48 -10.93 7.18
CA GLU A 276 12.72 -11.69 6.96
C GLU A 276 12.59 -12.61 5.74
N MET A 277 11.46 -13.32 5.62
CA MET A 277 11.18 -14.15 4.44
C MET A 277 11.09 -13.31 3.16
N ALA A 278 10.46 -12.13 3.21
CA ALA A 278 10.41 -11.22 2.07
C ALA A 278 11.82 -10.85 1.57
N GLY A 279 12.76 -10.60 2.48
CA GLY A 279 14.17 -10.35 2.15
C GLY A 279 14.87 -11.55 1.50
N VAL A 280 14.54 -12.78 1.91
CA VAL A 280 15.05 -14.00 1.25
C VAL A 280 14.57 -14.11 -0.19
N VAL A 281 13.29 -13.83 -0.43
CA VAL A 281 12.70 -13.83 -1.78
C VAL A 281 13.20 -12.65 -2.62
N GLY A 282 13.58 -11.54 -1.98
CA GLY A 282 13.97 -10.29 -2.63
C GLY A 282 12.79 -9.34 -2.86
N MET A 283 11.70 -9.49 -2.10
CA MET A 283 10.50 -8.66 -2.17
C MET A 283 10.64 -7.40 -1.30
N PRO A 284 10.36 -6.20 -1.83
CA PRO A 284 10.20 -5.00 -1.02
C PRO A 284 8.86 -5.05 -0.28
N VAL A 285 8.78 -4.28 0.80
CA VAL A 285 7.58 -4.21 1.64
C VAL A 285 7.13 -2.77 1.81
N VAL A 286 5.87 -2.46 1.47
CA VAL A 286 5.22 -1.19 1.84
C VAL A 286 4.50 -1.40 3.18
N LEU A 287 5.00 -0.73 4.21
CA LEU A 287 4.49 -0.81 5.58
C LEU A 287 3.77 0.48 5.95
N HIS A 288 2.50 0.36 6.31
CA HIS A 288 1.75 1.43 6.94
C HIS A 288 1.72 1.20 8.44
N CYS A 289 2.34 2.13 9.14
CA CYS A 289 2.28 2.19 10.58
C CYS A 289 2.40 3.64 10.97
N ASP A 290 1.41 4.18 11.66
CA ASP A 290 1.50 5.51 12.20
C ASP A 290 2.68 5.60 13.18
N ILE A 291 3.43 6.70 13.12
CA ILE A 291 4.57 6.94 14.01
C ILE A 291 4.12 7.16 15.46
N ASP A 292 2.91 7.70 15.60
CA ASP A 292 2.24 7.99 16.86
C ASP A 292 0.83 7.37 16.86
N ASN A 293 0.05 7.57 17.92
CA ASN A 293 -1.36 7.19 17.92
C ASN A 293 -2.28 8.36 18.31
N LEU A 294 -3.54 8.25 17.90
CA LEU A 294 -4.56 9.28 18.11
C LEU A 294 -4.78 9.59 19.60
N HIS A 295 -4.90 8.57 20.44
CA HIS A 295 -5.12 8.73 21.88
C HIS A 295 -4.02 9.54 22.56
N ALA A 296 -2.76 9.28 22.20
CA ALA A 296 -1.61 9.96 22.76
C ALA A 296 -1.55 11.43 22.31
N GLN A 297 -1.88 11.74 21.06
CA GLN A 297 -1.98 13.13 20.59
C GLN A 297 -3.15 13.90 21.21
N ILE A 298 -4.26 13.23 21.52
CA ILE A 298 -5.37 13.83 22.29
C ILE A 298 -4.90 14.15 23.71
N ALA A 299 -4.22 13.20 24.37
CA ALA A 299 -3.70 13.40 25.72
C ALA A 299 -2.70 14.56 25.77
N ASP A 300 -1.80 14.67 24.80
CA ASP A 300 -0.85 15.78 24.70
C ASP A 300 -1.57 17.13 24.62
N ALA A 301 -2.64 17.22 23.82
CA ALA A 301 -3.42 18.45 23.67
C ALA A 301 -4.20 18.85 24.92
N GLN A 302 -4.54 17.89 25.80
CA GLN A 302 -5.22 18.13 27.06
C GLN A 302 -4.27 18.57 28.19
N HIS A 303 -2.96 18.47 27.97
CA HIS A 303 -1.93 18.76 28.97
C HIS A 303 -0.90 19.75 28.44
N GLU A 304 -1.21 21.05 28.49
CA GLU A 304 -0.35 22.17 28.04
C GLU A 304 1.06 22.21 28.69
N HIS A 305 1.29 21.44 29.75
CA HIS A 305 2.57 21.36 30.47
C HIS A 305 3.18 19.95 30.54
N ALA A 306 2.67 19.00 29.74
CA ALA A 306 3.32 17.70 29.64
C ALA A 306 4.71 17.85 28.99
N PRO A 307 5.73 17.11 29.49
CA PRO A 307 7.02 17.07 28.80
C PRO A 307 6.84 16.48 27.40
N ASP A 308 7.61 16.98 26.43
CA ASP A 308 7.64 16.40 25.08
C ASP A 308 7.97 14.89 25.21
N ARG A 309 7.14 14.05 24.59
CA ARG A 309 7.31 12.59 24.55
C ARG A 309 7.75 12.12 23.17
N ALA A 310 8.35 10.94 23.11
CA ALA A 310 8.53 10.25 21.85
C ALA A 310 7.16 9.81 21.29
N PRO A 311 6.99 9.75 19.95
CA PRO A 311 5.81 9.15 19.34
C PRO A 311 5.62 7.70 19.80
N ALA A 312 4.37 7.30 20.04
CA ALA A 312 4.04 6.06 20.74
C ALA A 312 4.55 4.78 20.05
N ASN A 313 4.58 4.78 18.72
CA ASN A 313 4.96 3.62 17.93
C ASN A 313 6.43 3.64 17.49
N PHE A 314 7.12 4.77 17.63
CA PHE A 314 8.45 4.98 17.05
C PHE A 314 9.50 4.02 17.58
N GLU A 315 9.57 3.76 18.88
CA GLU A 315 10.60 2.86 19.44
C GLU A 315 10.44 1.42 18.94
N GLY A 316 9.21 0.91 18.83
CA GLY A 316 8.96 -0.41 18.28
C GLY A 316 9.27 -0.50 16.78
N LEU A 317 8.96 0.56 16.01
CA LEU A 317 9.34 0.66 14.61
C LEU A 317 10.87 0.72 14.44
N ARG A 318 11.55 1.52 15.26
CA ARG A 318 13.02 1.59 15.28
C ARG A 318 13.64 0.23 15.57
N GLN A 319 13.09 -0.53 16.53
CA GLN A 319 13.53 -1.90 16.82
C GLN A 319 13.32 -2.84 15.63
N LEU A 320 12.15 -2.78 14.97
CA LEU A 320 11.86 -3.58 13.78
C LEU A 320 12.85 -3.25 12.65
N PHE A 321 12.98 -1.98 12.31
CA PHE A 321 13.79 -1.51 11.20
C PHE A 321 15.29 -1.75 11.38
N SER A 322 15.77 -1.77 12.63
CA SER A 322 17.16 -2.07 12.95
C SER A 322 17.44 -3.55 13.25
N ASP A 323 16.43 -4.43 13.16
CA ASP A 323 16.62 -5.86 13.37
C ASP A 323 17.55 -6.43 12.29
N PRO A 324 18.69 -7.06 12.65
CA PRO A 324 19.66 -7.54 11.68
C PRO A 324 19.12 -8.64 10.76
N ARG A 325 18.02 -9.31 11.13
CA ARG A 325 17.33 -10.27 10.27
C ARG A 325 16.72 -9.62 9.03
N LEU A 326 16.39 -8.33 9.11
CA LEU A 326 15.71 -7.59 8.05
C LEU A 326 16.65 -6.82 7.13
N LYS A 327 17.97 -6.97 7.28
CA LYS A 327 18.98 -6.24 6.50
C LYS A 327 18.85 -6.40 4.98
N ASP A 328 18.26 -7.52 4.53
CA ASP A 328 18.08 -7.82 3.10
C ASP A 328 16.68 -7.42 2.58
N THR A 329 15.82 -6.90 3.46
CA THR A 329 14.45 -6.50 3.15
C THR A 329 14.38 -5.00 2.99
N ASN A 330 14.10 -4.53 1.78
CA ASN A 330 13.78 -3.12 1.55
C ASN A 330 12.37 -2.84 2.09
N ILE A 331 12.26 -1.91 3.04
CA ILE A 331 10.99 -1.54 3.68
C ILE A 331 10.68 -0.09 3.35
N ILE A 332 9.58 0.18 2.64
CA ILE A 332 9.04 1.50 2.38
C ILE A 332 8.04 1.81 3.48
N TRP A 333 8.38 2.73 4.38
CA TRP A 333 7.48 3.22 5.41
C TRP A 333 6.58 4.31 4.81
N ALA A 334 5.29 4.01 4.74
CA ALA A 334 4.33 4.85 4.06
C ALA A 334 4.14 6.22 4.72
N HIS A 335 3.63 7.16 3.94
CA HIS A 335 2.98 8.39 4.38
C HIS A 335 3.91 9.34 5.14
N GLY A 336 5.07 9.65 4.57
CA GLY A 336 6.02 10.59 5.17
C GLY A 336 6.58 10.08 6.49
N GLY A 337 6.67 8.76 6.69
CA GLY A 337 7.12 8.15 7.93
C GLY A 337 6.00 8.05 8.96
N GLY A 338 4.83 7.53 8.55
CA GLY A 338 3.72 7.23 9.45
C GLY A 338 2.89 8.44 9.88
N LEU A 339 2.69 9.41 8.99
CA LEU A 339 1.72 10.48 9.18
C LEU A 339 0.32 10.02 8.72
N GLY A 340 -0.70 10.57 9.36
CA GLY A 340 -2.09 10.29 9.04
C GLY A 340 -2.96 11.53 8.94
N ARG A 341 -4.25 11.32 8.67
CA ARG A 341 -5.28 12.35 8.79
C ARG A 341 -5.44 12.83 10.22
N PHE A 342 -5.50 11.90 11.17
CA PHE A 342 -5.68 12.11 12.61
C PHE A 342 -4.38 11.91 13.40
N VAL A 343 -3.29 11.50 12.75
CA VAL A 343 -1.94 11.49 13.33
C VAL A 343 -1.08 12.55 12.66
N GLN A 344 -0.81 13.63 13.39
CA GLN A 344 -0.06 14.79 12.88
C GLN A 344 1.43 14.66 13.16
N GLN A 345 2.26 15.33 12.35
CA GLN A 345 3.71 15.40 12.58
C GLN A 345 4.05 16.08 13.91
N GLY A 346 4.91 15.45 14.72
CA GLY A 346 5.47 16.05 15.93
C GLY A 346 6.63 17.00 15.64
N LYS A 347 7.03 17.81 16.63
CA LYS A 347 8.14 18.80 16.50
C LYS A 347 9.47 18.18 16.01
N GLN A 348 9.74 16.94 16.38
CA GLN A 348 10.99 16.22 16.06
C GLN A 348 10.84 15.26 14.88
N HIS A 349 9.73 15.29 14.13
CA HIS A 349 9.42 14.29 13.11
C HIS A 349 10.55 14.08 12.11
N LEU A 350 11.03 15.15 11.47
CA LEU A 350 12.11 15.07 10.48
C LEU A 350 13.48 14.69 11.07
N ASP A 351 13.75 15.05 12.32
CA ASP A 351 14.97 14.67 13.02
C ASP A 351 14.98 13.15 13.29
N LEU A 352 13.86 12.61 13.75
CA LEU A 352 13.68 11.17 13.98
C LEU A 352 13.83 10.37 12.67
N LEU A 353 13.22 10.86 11.58
CA LEU A 353 13.36 10.22 10.27
C LEU A 353 14.80 10.29 9.75
N THR A 354 15.47 11.43 9.92
CA THR A 354 16.87 11.60 9.50
C THR A 354 17.80 10.64 10.25
N ASP A 355 17.65 10.51 11.56
CA ASP A 355 18.43 9.58 12.38
C ASP A 355 18.14 8.11 11.99
N LEU A 356 16.88 7.77 11.75
CA LEU A 356 16.47 6.43 11.35
C LEU A 356 17.05 6.05 9.98
N LEU A 357 16.92 6.91 8.97
CA LEU A 357 17.43 6.66 7.61
C LEU A 357 18.96 6.50 7.58
N ALA A 358 19.68 7.20 8.47
CA ALA A 358 21.13 7.06 8.61
C ALA A 358 21.53 5.69 9.21
N LYS A 359 20.72 5.13 10.11
CA LYS A 359 21.00 3.85 10.80
C LYS A 359 20.47 2.63 10.06
N CYS A 360 19.41 2.78 9.28
CA CYS A 360 18.71 1.69 8.62
C CYS A 360 18.80 1.84 7.09
N PRO A 361 19.84 1.29 6.42
CA PRO A 361 20.07 1.46 4.98
C PRO A 361 19.03 0.76 4.08
N ASN A 362 18.19 -0.09 4.65
CA ASN A 362 17.11 -0.82 3.99
C ASN A 362 15.74 -0.14 4.13
N VAL A 363 15.62 1.01 4.83
CA VAL A 363 14.35 1.73 5.04
C VAL A 363 14.15 2.90 4.07
N PHE A 364 13.08 2.90 3.33
CA PHE A 364 12.68 3.96 2.42
C PHE A 364 11.42 4.62 2.97
N ILE A 365 11.08 5.80 2.46
CA ILE A 365 9.84 6.48 2.83
C ILE A 365 9.10 6.82 1.55
N ASP A 366 7.80 6.59 1.51
CA ASP A 366 6.98 7.22 0.48
C ASP A 366 6.34 8.52 1.00
N ILE A 367 6.14 9.49 0.12
CA ILE A 367 5.36 10.72 0.39
C ILE A 367 4.00 10.61 -0.29
N SER A 368 3.27 9.56 0.06
CA SER A 368 1.94 9.29 -0.49
C SER A 368 0.81 9.94 0.33
N TRP A 369 -0.39 9.94 -0.25
CA TRP A 369 -1.64 10.46 0.34
C TRP A 369 -1.81 11.98 0.38
N SER A 370 -3.01 12.44 0.03
CA SER A 370 -3.37 13.85 0.02
C SER A 370 -3.35 14.48 1.41
N GLU A 371 -3.71 13.75 2.47
CA GLU A 371 -3.64 14.26 3.85
C GLU A 371 -2.21 14.54 4.30
N VAL A 372 -1.26 13.69 3.90
CA VAL A 372 0.18 13.90 4.13
C VAL A 372 0.66 15.08 3.30
N ALA A 373 0.23 15.20 2.04
CA ALA A 373 0.59 16.32 1.19
C ALA A 373 0.15 17.67 1.80
N LYS A 374 -1.00 17.73 2.50
CA LYS A 374 -1.44 18.93 3.26
C LYS A 374 -0.46 19.27 4.39
N GLN A 375 0.05 18.27 5.11
CA GLN A 375 1.00 18.47 6.20
C GLN A 375 2.41 18.86 5.71
N ILE A 376 2.84 18.33 4.57
CA ILE A 376 4.15 18.64 3.96
C ILE A 376 4.12 20.01 3.28
N ASN A 377 3.05 20.33 2.55
CA ASN A 377 2.93 21.59 1.81
C ASN A 377 2.39 22.76 2.67
N ASN A 378 2.41 22.62 4.00
CA ASN A 378 2.03 23.67 4.93
C ASN A 378 3.13 24.75 5.01
N PRO A 379 2.82 26.07 4.95
CA PRO A 379 3.81 27.15 5.05
C PRO A 379 4.79 27.05 6.23
N GLU A 380 4.37 26.48 7.36
CA GLU A 380 5.19 26.34 8.58
C GLU A 380 6.22 25.22 8.49
N THR A 381 5.94 24.16 7.73
CA THR A 381 6.76 22.93 7.69
C THR A 381 7.43 22.70 6.34
N LYS A 382 6.92 23.34 5.27
CA LYS A 382 7.33 23.12 3.88
C LYS A 382 8.83 23.30 3.66
N ALA A 383 9.43 24.35 4.23
CA ALA A 383 10.86 24.60 4.06
C ALA A 383 11.72 23.45 4.63
N ALA A 384 11.37 22.96 5.82
CA ALA A 384 12.08 21.85 6.45
C ALA A 384 11.87 20.54 5.68
N TRP A 385 10.67 20.30 5.17
CA TRP A 385 10.40 19.16 4.30
C TRP A 385 11.17 19.21 2.98
N VAL A 386 11.23 20.37 2.31
CA VAL A 386 12.02 20.54 1.08
C VAL A 386 13.49 20.21 1.35
N GLU A 387 14.07 20.70 2.46
CA GLU A 387 15.45 20.37 2.84
C GLU A 387 15.63 18.87 3.11
N PHE A 388 14.71 18.26 3.85
CA PHE A 388 14.73 16.82 4.12
C PHE A 388 14.65 15.98 2.85
N LEU A 389 13.74 16.33 1.94
CA LEU A 389 13.52 15.65 0.67
C LEU A 389 14.74 15.79 -0.26
N GLU A 390 15.32 16.99 -0.35
CA GLU A 390 16.53 17.24 -1.14
C GLU A 390 17.68 16.33 -0.66
N LYS A 391 17.94 16.33 0.66
CA LYS A 391 19.04 15.58 1.28
C LYS A 391 18.86 14.06 1.18
N ASN A 392 17.62 13.57 1.24
CA ASN A 392 17.32 12.13 1.32
C ASN A 392 16.70 11.57 0.04
N SER A 393 16.67 12.31 -1.07
CA SER A 393 15.89 12.00 -2.28
C SER A 393 16.03 10.58 -2.82
N THR A 394 17.21 9.94 -2.69
CA THR A 394 17.45 8.54 -3.12
C THR A 394 16.80 7.48 -2.22
N ARG A 395 16.19 7.90 -1.11
CA ARG A 395 15.50 7.06 -0.12
C ARG A 395 14.01 7.42 -0.02
N ILE A 396 13.54 8.35 -0.85
CA ILE A 396 12.16 8.81 -0.89
C ILE A 396 11.54 8.42 -2.24
N CYS A 397 10.30 7.95 -2.25
CA CYS A 397 9.51 7.78 -3.46
C CYS A 397 8.15 8.48 -3.36
N PHE A 398 7.63 8.93 -4.50
CA PHE A 398 6.26 9.45 -4.59
C PHE A 398 5.25 8.30 -4.74
N GLY A 399 4.12 8.42 -4.05
CA GLY A 399 2.92 7.62 -4.28
C GLY A 399 1.67 8.49 -4.22
N SER A 400 0.56 8.05 -4.81
CA SER A 400 -0.68 8.84 -4.77
C SER A 400 -1.53 8.54 -3.53
N ASP A 401 -1.47 7.30 -3.05
CA ASP A 401 -2.42 6.66 -2.14
C ASP A 401 -3.88 6.85 -2.60
N THR A 402 -4.10 6.82 -3.91
CA THR A 402 -5.47 6.99 -4.43
C THR A 402 -6.22 5.67 -4.33
N LEU A 403 -7.44 5.77 -3.81
CA LEU A 403 -8.34 4.64 -3.64
C LEU A 403 -9.37 4.55 -4.77
N ALA A 404 -9.25 3.52 -5.61
CA ALA A 404 -10.16 3.22 -6.73
C ALA A 404 -10.65 4.48 -7.47
N PRO A 405 -9.74 5.29 -8.05
CA PRO A 405 -10.11 6.59 -8.59
C PRO A 405 -11.15 6.47 -9.71
N ALA A 406 -12.23 7.24 -9.61
CA ALA A 406 -13.26 7.31 -10.64
C ALA A 406 -12.83 8.13 -11.88
N SER A 407 -11.76 8.93 -11.78
CA SER A 407 -11.23 9.74 -12.88
C SER A 407 -9.72 9.97 -12.76
N THR A 408 -9.10 10.40 -13.86
CA THR A 408 -7.67 10.72 -13.91
C THR A 408 -7.30 11.96 -13.11
N GLU A 409 -8.24 12.90 -12.96
CA GLU A 409 -8.08 14.05 -12.07
C GLU A 409 -7.94 13.61 -10.62
N LYS A 410 -8.76 12.64 -10.17
CA LYS A 410 -8.70 12.14 -8.80
C LYS A 410 -7.39 11.40 -8.52
N TRP A 411 -6.93 10.57 -9.45
CA TRP A 411 -5.63 9.90 -9.32
C TRP A 411 -4.46 10.91 -9.28
N ASN A 412 -4.52 11.96 -10.10
CA ASN A 412 -3.45 12.96 -10.17
C ASN A 412 -3.51 14.04 -9.06
N GLU A 413 -4.51 14.00 -8.17
CA GLU A 413 -4.75 15.04 -7.16
C GLU A 413 -3.55 15.20 -6.21
N THR A 414 -3.11 14.11 -5.58
CA THR A 414 -1.98 14.12 -4.63
C THR A 414 -0.72 14.69 -5.27
N LYS A 415 -0.42 14.31 -6.53
CA LYS A 415 0.74 14.85 -7.23
C LYS A 415 0.64 16.36 -7.44
N LYS A 416 -0.54 16.86 -7.83
CA LYS A 416 -0.77 18.31 -7.98
C LYS A 416 -0.50 19.05 -6.68
N MET A 417 -0.86 18.48 -5.53
CA MET A 417 -0.60 19.10 -4.22
C MET A 417 0.89 19.23 -3.90
N TYR A 418 1.74 18.38 -4.45
CA TYR A 418 3.19 18.46 -4.31
C TYR A 418 3.88 19.40 -5.31
N THR A 419 3.15 20.04 -6.25
CA THR A 419 3.76 20.89 -7.31
C THR A 419 4.73 21.93 -6.75
N GLU A 420 4.36 22.62 -5.68
CA GLU A 420 5.21 23.67 -5.08
C GLU A 420 6.43 23.09 -4.35
N VAL A 421 6.27 21.96 -3.67
CA VAL A 421 7.37 21.25 -2.97
C VAL A 421 8.37 20.74 -4.01
N LEU A 422 7.90 20.00 -5.02
CA LEU A 422 8.72 19.45 -6.10
C LEU A 422 9.39 20.55 -6.94
N GLY A 423 8.74 21.71 -7.09
CA GLY A 423 9.29 22.87 -7.79
C GLY A 423 10.47 23.53 -7.09
N GLN A 424 10.65 23.30 -5.78
CA GLN A 424 11.78 23.82 -5.00
C GLN A 424 12.98 22.86 -4.95
N LEU A 425 12.80 21.60 -5.34
CA LEU A 425 13.86 20.60 -5.36
C LEU A 425 14.77 20.75 -6.58
N SER A 426 16.02 20.30 -6.44
CA SER A 426 16.90 20.14 -7.59
C SER A 426 16.34 19.07 -8.55
N GLN A 427 16.72 19.16 -9.83
CA GLN A 427 16.31 18.16 -10.82
C GLN A 427 16.69 16.73 -10.39
N PRO A 428 17.92 16.43 -9.93
CA PRO A 428 18.26 15.09 -9.45
C PRO A 428 17.40 14.61 -8.28
N ALA A 429 17.13 15.48 -7.30
CA ALA A 429 16.29 15.11 -6.16
C ALA A 429 14.86 14.80 -6.59
N ARG A 430 14.29 15.62 -7.47
CA ARG A 430 12.95 15.41 -8.04
C ARG A 430 12.87 14.11 -8.86
N GLU A 431 13.88 13.82 -9.69
CA GLU A 431 13.93 12.59 -10.49
C GLU A 431 14.04 11.34 -9.61
N ASN A 432 14.82 11.40 -8.52
CA ASN A 432 14.92 10.30 -7.56
C ASN A 432 13.56 10.00 -6.92
N ILE A 433 12.88 11.04 -6.43
CA ILE A 433 11.57 10.91 -5.75
C ILE A 433 10.49 10.42 -6.72
N LEU A 434 10.43 11.00 -7.91
CA LEU A 434 9.37 10.67 -8.87
C LEU A 434 9.62 9.36 -9.62
N ASN A 435 10.85 8.86 -9.71
CA ASN A 435 11.16 7.70 -10.55
C ASN A 435 12.23 6.76 -9.95
N HIS A 436 13.46 7.23 -9.73
CA HIS A 436 14.58 6.29 -9.52
C HIS A 436 14.47 5.46 -8.25
N THR A 437 13.93 6.01 -7.15
CA THR A 437 13.76 5.23 -5.91
C THR A 437 12.77 4.08 -6.13
N TYR A 438 11.65 4.33 -6.83
CA TYR A 438 10.69 3.28 -7.22
C TYR A 438 11.35 2.24 -8.12
N GLU A 439 12.07 2.68 -9.15
CA GLU A 439 12.73 1.79 -10.11
C GLU A 439 13.77 0.89 -9.43
N ASN A 440 14.53 1.43 -8.48
CA ASN A 440 15.56 0.69 -7.74
C ASN A 440 14.97 -0.29 -6.72
N VAL A 441 13.89 0.10 -6.03
CA VAL A 441 13.35 -0.67 -4.90
C VAL A 441 12.21 -1.61 -5.31
N ILE A 442 11.24 -1.12 -6.09
CA ILE A 442 10.02 -1.85 -6.45
C ILE A 442 10.23 -2.61 -7.76
N SER A 443 10.34 -1.91 -8.90
CA SER A 443 10.50 -2.61 -10.19
C SER A 443 11.81 -3.41 -10.26
N GLY A 444 12.88 -2.92 -9.63
CA GLY A 444 14.17 -3.61 -9.53
C GLY A 444 14.11 -4.94 -8.76
N ALA A 445 13.07 -5.16 -7.94
CA ALA A 445 12.88 -6.42 -7.22
C ALA A 445 12.40 -7.56 -8.12
N ARG A 446 11.71 -7.25 -9.22
CA ARG A 446 11.10 -8.26 -10.12
C ARG A 446 12.07 -9.37 -10.47
N ALA A 447 13.29 -9.02 -10.93
CA ALA A 447 14.29 -10.00 -11.32
C ALA A 447 14.65 -10.97 -10.19
N LYS A 448 14.80 -10.47 -8.95
CA LYS A 448 15.13 -11.29 -7.76
C LYS A 448 13.97 -12.24 -7.42
N VAL A 449 12.74 -11.72 -7.42
CA VAL A 449 11.55 -12.51 -7.10
C VAL A 449 11.34 -13.62 -8.14
N ARG A 450 11.47 -13.31 -9.43
CA ARG A 450 11.34 -14.34 -10.49
C ARG A 450 12.45 -15.38 -10.44
N ASP A 451 13.70 -14.96 -10.19
CA ASP A 451 14.82 -15.89 -9.98
C ASP A 451 14.54 -16.86 -8.82
N PHE A 452 14.02 -16.34 -7.70
CA PHE A 452 13.62 -17.16 -6.56
C PHE A 452 12.48 -18.12 -6.89
N GLU A 453 11.43 -17.65 -7.56
CA GLU A 453 10.28 -18.48 -7.95
C GLU A 453 10.67 -19.63 -8.88
N GLU A 454 11.60 -19.37 -9.80
CA GLU A 454 12.06 -20.32 -10.81
C GLU A 454 13.01 -21.36 -10.21
N LYS A 455 14.01 -20.92 -9.45
CA LYS A 455 15.11 -21.79 -8.99
C LYS A 455 14.86 -22.45 -7.64
N VAL A 456 14.15 -21.77 -6.75
CA VAL A 456 13.98 -22.21 -5.35
C VAL A 456 12.60 -22.80 -5.15
N LEU A 457 11.55 -22.08 -5.52
CA LEU A 457 10.17 -22.43 -5.23
C LEU A 457 9.62 -23.51 -6.20
N THR A 458 10.38 -24.56 -6.44
CA THR A 458 10.05 -25.68 -7.34
C THR A 458 8.97 -26.59 -6.74
N PRO A 459 8.34 -27.48 -7.54
CA PRO A 459 7.43 -28.50 -6.99
C PRO A 459 8.08 -29.36 -5.90
N ALA A 460 9.35 -29.73 -6.07
CA ALA A 460 10.09 -30.50 -5.07
C ALA A 460 10.28 -29.71 -3.76
N PHE A 461 10.56 -28.41 -3.84
CA PHE A 461 10.61 -27.54 -2.67
C PHE A 461 9.25 -27.47 -1.97
N TYR A 462 8.17 -27.29 -2.74
CA TYR A 462 6.80 -27.21 -2.20
C TYR A 462 6.43 -28.48 -1.43
N GLU A 463 6.66 -29.66 -2.02
CA GLU A 463 6.41 -30.96 -1.38
C GLU A 463 7.24 -31.14 -0.11
N LYS A 464 8.53 -30.79 -0.17
CA LYS A 464 9.48 -30.96 0.94
C LYS A 464 9.21 -30.05 2.13
N HIS A 465 8.78 -28.81 1.88
CA HIS A 465 8.79 -27.75 2.90
C HIS A 465 7.44 -27.09 3.18
N LEU A 466 6.51 -27.06 2.22
CA LEU A 466 5.25 -26.32 2.35
C LEU A 466 4.05 -27.22 2.64
N ILE A 467 4.10 -28.49 2.23
CA ILE A 467 3.05 -29.48 2.52
C ILE A 467 3.57 -30.75 3.21
N ASN A 468 4.74 -30.67 3.84
CA ASN A 468 5.33 -31.81 4.54
C ASN A 468 4.49 -32.18 5.79
N PRO A 469 3.87 -33.38 5.82
CA PRO A 469 2.99 -33.78 6.92
C PRO A 469 3.74 -34.01 8.24
N ASN A 470 5.06 -34.12 8.20
CA ASN A 470 5.92 -34.35 9.36
C ASN A 470 6.57 -33.07 9.89
N ALA A 471 6.20 -31.89 9.37
CA ALA A 471 6.75 -30.62 9.84
C ALA A 471 6.23 -30.28 11.26
N GLU A 472 7.14 -30.18 12.21
CA GLU A 472 6.82 -29.84 13.61
C GLU A 472 6.91 -28.34 13.91
N GLN A 473 7.54 -27.56 13.02
CA GLN A 473 7.77 -26.12 13.20
C GLN A 473 7.52 -25.35 11.89
N PRO A 474 7.19 -24.05 11.97
CA PRO A 474 7.13 -23.19 10.79
C PRO A 474 8.46 -23.16 10.02
N LEU A 475 8.38 -23.08 8.68
CA LEU A 475 9.56 -22.99 7.83
C LEU A 475 10.34 -21.70 8.12
N SER A 476 11.61 -21.83 8.50
CA SER A 476 12.46 -20.70 8.87
C SER A 476 13.10 -20.04 7.64
N ALA A 477 13.35 -18.74 7.71
CA ALA A 477 14.08 -18.01 6.66
C ALA A 477 15.51 -18.57 6.45
N ALA A 478 16.18 -19.03 7.51
CA ALA A 478 17.51 -19.64 7.41
C ALA A 478 17.50 -20.92 6.54
N THR A 479 16.48 -21.77 6.70
CA THR A 479 16.30 -22.95 5.85
C THR A 479 16.11 -22.56 4.39
N VAL A 480 15.26 -21.56 4.11
CA VAL A 480 14.99 -21.10 2.75
C VAL A 480 16.22 -20.44 2.11
N ARG A 481 17.02 -19.69 2.88
CA ARG A 481 18.30 -19.15 2.40
C ARG A 481 19.26 -20.26 1.97
N ALA A 482 19.35 -21.34 2.74
CA ALA A 482 20.21 -22.48 2.38
C ALA A 482 19.74 -23.17 1.09
N GLU A 483 18.43 -23.34 0.90
CA GLU A 483 17.86 -23.86 -0.36
C GLU A 483 18.15 -22.91 -1.54
N ALA A 484 18.03 -21.59 -1.33
CA ALA A 484 18.34 -20.59 -2.34
C ALA A 484 19.83 -20.55 -2.72
N GLU A 485 20.73 -20.74 -1.76
CA GLU A 485 22.17 -20.85 -2.01
C GLU A 485 22.51 -22.12 -2.79
N ALA A 486 21.93 -23.26 -2.40
CA ALA A 486 22.11 -24.53 -3.12
C ALA A 486 21.63 -24.42 -4.58
N ALA A 487 20.48 -23.77 -4.81
CA ALA A 487 19.92 -23.56 -6.15
C ALA A 487 20.72 -22.60 -7.04
N ARG A 488 21.61 -21.77 -6.47
CA ARG A 488 22.52 -20.89 -7.24
C ARG A 488 23.81 -21.58 -7.67
N VAL A 489 24.20 -22.65 -6.97
CA VAL A 489 25.42 -23.43 -7.26
C VAL A 489 25.16 -24.55 -8.27
N ALA A 490 23.93 -25.08 -8.29
CA ALA A 490 23.43 -26.01 -9.29
C ALA A 490 23.19 -25.32 -10.64
#